data_AF-A0A0X3TT14-F1
#
_entry.id   AF-A0A0X3TT14-F1
#
_cell.length_a   1.000
_cell.length_b   1.000
_cell.length_c   1.000
_cell.angle_alpha   90.00
_cell.angle_beta   90.00
_cell.angle_gamma   90.00
#
_symmetry.space_group_name_H-M   'P 1'
#
loop_
_entity.id
_entity.type
_entity.pdbx_description
1 polymer ?
#
loop_
_entity_poly.entity_id
_entity_poly.type
_entity_poly.pdbx_seq_one_letter_code
_entity_poly.pdbx_strand_id
1 'polypeptide(L)'
;MKKWIGFGSLALLAACDVPQAPVVNGPDGQTRIQINTSGLTCYDNKCLDINPAARSVRQIGNRTTGIPRNIDVSSGSVTPAEFAQMGTAASLAGGVGSGNR
;
A
#
# COMPACT_ATOMS: atom_id res chain seq x y z
N MET A 1 0.43 0.84 -56.85
CA MET A 1 1.04 -0.33 -56.17
C MET A 1 2.31 0.18 -55.50
N LYS A 2 2.72 -0.09 -54.26
CA LYS A 2 2.35 -1.13 -53.29
C LYS A 2 2.93 -0.73 -51.92
N LYS A 3 2.09 -0.82 -50.88
CA LYS A 3 2.38 -1.15 -49.47
C LYS A 3 3.40 -0.29 -48.70
N TRP A 4 2.86 0.63 -47.88
CA TRP A 4 3.55 1.17 -46.70
C TRP A 4 3.67 0.08 -45.62
N ILE A 5 4.91 -0.10 -45.17
CA ILE A 5 5.30 -0.92 -44.03
C ILE A 5 5.21 -0.03 -42.78
N GLY A 6 4.62 -0.59 -41.73
CA GLY A 6 5.05 -0.29 -40.35
C GLY A 6 4.41 0.92 -39.68
N PHE A 7 3.30 0.67 -38.98
CA PHE A 7 3.03 1.28 -37.68
C PHE A 7 2.53 0.12 -36.82
N GLY A 8 3.35 -0.46 -35.95
CA GLY A 8 3.89 0.25 -34.79
C GLY A 8 2.92 0.00 -33.66
N SER A 9 2.86 -1.25 -33.20
CA SER A 9 2.06 -1.66 -32.05
C SER A 9 2.67 -1.01 -30.81
N LEU A 10 2.30 0.24 -30.52
CA LEU A 10 2.51 0.82 -29.19
C LEU A 10 1.58 0.08 -28.23
N ALA A 11 2.10 -1.01 -27.67
CA ALA A 11 1.58 -1.58 -26.44
C ALA A 11 1.76 -0.52 -25.34
N LEU A 12 0.71 0.26 -25.11
CA LEU A 12 0.58 1.14 -23.96
C LEU A 12 0.74 0.26 -22.72
N LEU A 13 1.85 0.49 -22.00
CA LEU A 13 2.10 -0.02 -20.66
C LEU A 13 0.91 0.41 -19.79
N ALA A 14 0.00 -0.53 -19.51
CA ALA A 14 -0.91 -0.38 -18.39
C ALA A 14 -0.05 -0.42 -17.12
N ALA A 15 0.47 0.74 -16.71
CA ALA A 15 0.91 0.93 -15.35
C ALA A 15 -0.33 0.67 -14.50
N CYS A 16 -0.32 -0.41 -13.71
CA CYS A 16 -1.33 -0.63 -12.68
C CYS A 16 -1.18 0.49 -11.65
N ASP A 17 -1.81 1.63 -11.92
CA ASP A 17 -1.93 2.74 -10.99
C ASP A 17 -2.80 2.23 -9.83
N VAL A 18 -2.16 1.76 -8.76
CA VAL A 18 -2.89 1.33 -7.57
C VAL A 18 -3.45 2.61 -6.94
N PRO A 19 -4.77 2.81 -6.87
CA PRO A 19 -5.34 4.06 -6.43
C PRO A 19 -4.86 4.42 -5.03
N GLN A 20 -4.40 5.66 -4.86
CA GLN A 20 -4.03 6.18 -3.55
C GLN A 20 -5.23 6.09 -2.61
N ALA A 21 -4.99 5.63 -1.39
CA ALA A 21 -6.01 5.49 -0.37
C ALA A 21 -6.66 6.86 -0.08
N PRO A 22 -8.00 6.91 0.06
CA PRO A 22 -8.70 8.14 0.41
C PRO A 22 -8.16 8.72 1.70
N VAL A 23 -7.91 10.03 1.67
CA VAL A 23 -7.52 10.81 2.85
C VAL A 23 -8.72 11.63 3.27
N VAL A 24 -9.17 11.45 4.51
CA VAL A 24 -10.32 12.15 5.10
C VAL A 24 -9.86 12.98 6.28
N ASN A 25 -10.48 14.12 6.49
CA ASN A 25 -10.29 14.87 7.74
C ASN A 25 -11.21 14.27 8.80
N GLY A 26 -10.59 13.82 9.90
CA GLY A 26 -11.31 13.36 11.07
C GLY A 26 -12.10 14.48 11.75
N PRO A 27 -13.03 14.13 12.65
CA PRO A 27 -13.84 15.11 13.40
C PRO A 27 -12.99 16.01 14.33
N ASP A 28 -11.77 15.59 14.62
CA ASP A 28 -10.72 16.32 15.35
C ASP A 28 -9.87 17.24 14.45
N GLY A 29 -10.19 17.32 13.16
CA GLY A 29 -9.42 18.06 12.16
C GLY A 29 -8.13 17.38 11.72
N GLN A 30 -7.89 16.14 12.15
CA GLN A 30 -6.67 15.41 11.80
C GLN A 30 -6.83 14.68 10.47
N THR A 31 -5.76 14.65 9.68
CA THR A 31 -5.69 13.86 8.45
C THR A 31 -5.70 12.37 8.79
N ARG A 32 -6.60 11.60 8.18
CA ARG A 32 -6.71 10.14 8.33
C ARG A 32 -6.75 9.46 6.97
N ILE A 33 -6.03 8.37 6.85
CA ILE A 33 -5.99 7.49 5.68
C ILE A 33 -7.01 6.39 5.90
N GLN A 34 -7.93 6.22 4.96
CA GLN A 34 -8.92 5.16 5.01
C GLN A 34 -8.28 3.82 4.66
N ILE A 35 -8.46 2.83 5.53
CA ILE A 35 -7.93 1.48 5.30
C ILE A 35 -8.82 0.78 4.26
N ASN A 36 -8.21 0.30 3.18
CA ASN A 36 -8.87 -0.58 2.24
C ASN A 36 -8.78 -2.03 2.74
N THR A 37 -9.90 -2.61 3.18
CA THR A 37 -9.95 -4.01 3.66
C THR A 37 -10.08 -5.04 2.53
N SER A 38 -10.38 -4.59 1.31
CA SER A 38 -10.57 -5.44 0.13
C SER A 38 -9.37 -5.41 -0.81
N GLY A 39 -8.28 -4.77 -0.41
CA GLY A 39 -7.09 -4.59 -1.24
C GLY A 39 -5.99 -3.84 -0.53
N LEU A 40 -5.09 -3.26 -1.32
CA LEU A 40 -3.97 -2.49 -0.80
C LEU A 40 -4.42 -1.09 -0.39
N THR A 41 -3.89 -0.64 0.74
CA THR A 41 -3.93 0.77 1.16
C THR A 41 -2.61 1.40 0.72
N CYS A 42 -2.64 2.23 -0.32
CA CYS A 42 -1.45 2.91 -0.85
C CYS A 42 -1.43 4.37 -0.41
N TYR A 43 -0.36 4.78 0.25
CA TYR A 43 -0.15 6.17 0.67
C TYR A 43 1.35 6.48 0.70
N ASP A 44 1.72 7.66 0.22
CA ASP A 44 3.11 8.15 0.21
C ASP A 44 4.11 7.12 -0.37
N ASN A 45 3.82 6.64 -1.58
CA ASN A 45 4.63 5.63 -2.30
C ASN A 45 4.81 4.28 -1.59
N LYS A 46 3.99 3.98 -0.58
CA LYS A 46 3.96 2.69 0.11
C LYS A 46 2.58 2.07 0.01
N CYS A 47 2.53 0.79 -0.33
CA CYS A 47 1.29 0.01 -0.39
C CYS A 47 1.33 -1.09 0.67
N LEU A 48 0.36 -1.05 1.58
CA LEU A 48 0.21 -2.00 2.67
C LEU A 48 -1.12 -2.73 2.53
N ASP A 49 -1.07 -4.05 2.66
CA ASP A 49 -2.22 -4.91 2.89
C ASP A 49 -2.47 -4.92 4.40
N ILE A 50 -3.52 -4.22 4.83
CA ILE A 50 -3.86 -4.05 6.24
C ILE A 50 -5.16 -4.80 6.49
N ASN A 51 -5.12 -5.77 7.39
CA ASN A 51 -6.28 -6.52 7.83
C ASN A 51 -6.58 -6.17 9.30
N PRO A 52 -7.55 -5.27 9.56
CA PRO A 52 -7.94 -4.90 10.91
C PRO A 52 -8.48 -6.09 11.73
N ALA A 53 -9.24 -6.99 11.09
CA ALA A 53 -9.84 -8.14 11.76
C ALA A 53 -8.80 -9.14 12.27
N ALA A 54 -7.75 -9.40 11.48
CA ALA A 54 -6.62 -10.24 11.87
C ALA A 54 -5.50 -9.49 12.61
N ARG A 55 -5.64 -8.16 12.79
CA ARG A 55 -4.60 -7.25 13.26
C ARG A 55 -3.24 -7.47 12.59
N SER A 56 -3.25 -7.69 11.27
CA SER A 56 -2.05 -7.98 10.50
C SER A 56 -1.80 -6.94 9.43
N VAL A 57 -0.52 -6.69 9.14
CA VAL A 57 -0.08 -5.82 8.06
C VAL A 57 1.00 -6.51 7.23
N ARG A 58 0.95 -6.34 5.92
CA ARG A 58 1.94 -6.84 4.98
C ARG A 58 2.27 -5.78 3.95
N GLN A 59 3.55 -5.64 3.63
CA GLN A 59 3.98 -4.88 2.46
C GLN A 59 4.15 -5.84 1.29
N ILE A 60 3.84 -5.39 0.06
CA ILE A 60 4.06 -6.19 -1.15
C ILE A 60 5.53 -6.64 -1.20
N GLY A 61 5.76 -7.94 -1.43
CA GLY A 61 7.10 -8.53 -1.45
C GLY A 61 7.62 -8.99 -0.09
N ASN A 62 6.92 -8.66 1.01
CA ASN A 62 7.34 -9.01 2.38
C ASN A 62 6.39 -10.02 3.04
N ARG A 63 6.82 -10.57 4.18
CA ARG A 63 5.97 -11.41 5.03
C ARG A 63 4.94 -10.57 5.77
N THR A 64 3.81 -11.21 6.07
CA THR A 64 2.80 -10.65 6.97
C THR A 64 3.36 -10.56 8.40
N THR A 65 3.10 -9.44 9.06
CA THR A 65 3.44 -9.20 10.47
C THR A 65 2.24 -8.64 11.24
N GLY A 66 2.35 -8.57 12.55
CA GLY A 66 1.33 -7.94 13.40
C GLY A 66 1.37 -6.42 13.28
N ILE A 67 0.19 -5.80 13.36
CA ILE A 67 0.07 -4.35 13.51
C ILE A 67 0.62 -3.96 14.90
N PRO A 68 1.50 -2.93 15.01
CA PRO A 68 1.99 -2.44 16.28
C PRO A 68 0.87 -2.20 17.30
N ARG A 69 1.07 -2.62 18.55
CA ARG A 69 -0.02 -2.64 19.57
C ARG A 69 -0.55 -1.24 19.91
N ASN A 70 0.25 -0.20 19.68
CA ASN A 70 -0.11 1.19 19.93
C ASN A 70 -0.98 1.81 18.83
N ILE A 71 -1.26 1.07 17.75
CA ILE A 71 -2.07 1.55 16.62
C ILE A 71 -3.45 0.90 16.70
N ASP A 72 -4.48 1.75 16.68
CA ASP A 72 -5.86 1.31 16.60
C ASP A 72 -6.38 1.39 15.17
N VAL A 73 -6.70 0.23 14.60
CA VAL A 73 -7.26 0.09 13.25
C VAL A 73 -8.76 -0.21 13.26
N SER A 74 -9.37 -0.29 14.45
CA SER A 74 -10.79 -0.65 14.62
C SER A 74 -11.73 0.39 14.00
N SER A 75 -11.28 1.64 13.86
CA SER A 75 -12.03 2.72 13.22
C SER A 75 -12.08 2.62 11.69
N GLY A 76 -11.33 1.71 11.07
CA GLY A 76 -11.20 1.62 9.61
C GLY A 76 -10.38 2.75 8.98
N SER A 77 -9.70 3.55 9.78
CA SER A 77 -8.79 4.61 9.33
C SER A 77 -7.58 4.71 10.27
N VAL A 78 -6.47 5.25 9.77
CA VAL A 78 -5.25 5.51 10.54
C VAL A 78 -4.66 6.85 10.18
N THR A 79 -3.92 7.46 11.08
CA THR A 79 -3.14 8.67 10.77
C THR A 79 -1.97 8.34 9.84
N PRO A 80 -1.42 9.32 9.11
CA PRO A 80 -0.19 9.15 8.34
C PRO A 80 0.99 8.63 9.15
N ALA A 81 1.12 9.04 10.41
CA ALA A 81 2.18 8.58 11.30
C ALA A 81 2.05 7.08 11.64
N GLU A 82 0.84 6.63 11.96
CA GLU A 82 0.55 5.22 12.20
C GLU A 82 0.76 4.37 10.94
N PHE A 83 0.33 4.87 9.78
CA PHE A 83 0.58 4.20 8.50
C PHE A 83 2.09 4.04 8.22
N ALA A 84 2.88 5.09 8.44
CA ALA A 84 4.33 5.02 8.30
C ALA A 84 4.96 4.00 9.27
N GLN A 85 4.51 3.97 10.53
CA GLN A 85 4.98 3.01 11.53
C GLN A 85 4.64 1.56 11.12
N MET A 86 3.43 1.31 10.63
CA MET A 86 3.04 0.00 10.07
C MET A 86 3.90 -0.37 8.87
N GLY A 87 4.20 0.59 7.99
CA GLY A 87 5.09 0.39 6.85
C GLY A 87 6.49 -0.04 7.27
N THR A 88 7.07 0.61 8.28
CA THR A 88 8.35 0.20 8.86
C THR A 88 8.29 -1.21 9.45
N ALA A 89 7.25 -1.54 10.22
CA ALA A 89 7.09 -2.87 10.79
C ALA A 89 6.99 -3.96 9.69
N ALA A 90 6.19 -3.70 8.65
CA ALA A 90 6.03 -4.60 7.51
C ALA A 90 7.30 -4.72 6.65
N SER A 91 8.05 -3.61 6.49
CA SER A 91 9.37 -3.60 5.85
C SER A 91 10.36 -4.50 6.59
N LEU A 92 10.41 -4.39 7.93
CA LEU A 92 11.30 -5.19 8.78
C LEU A 92 10.92 -6.68 8.79
N ALA A 93 9.64 -7.01 8.65
CA ALA A 93 9.16 -8.39 8.59
C ALA A 93 9.59 -9.17 7.34
N GLY A 94 9.95 -8.47 6.26
CA GLY A 94 10.58 -9.08 5.06
C GLY A 94 12.04 -9.48 5.28
N GLY A 95 12.67 -8.99 6.35
CA GLY A 95 14.06 -9.26 6.67
C GLY A 95 15.05 -8.40 5.86
N VAL A 96 16.02 -7.85 6.59
CA VAL A 96 17.39 -7.64 6.09
C VAL A 96 17.84 -8.98 5.47
N GLY A 97 17.69 -9.14 4.15
CA GLY A 97 17.88 -10.44 3.51
C GLY A 97 17.57 -10.53 2.01
N SER A 98 16.99 -9.50 1.38
CA SER A 98 16.90 -9.40 -0.09
C SER A 98 18.12 -8.67 -0.67
N GLY A 99 19.31 -9.12 -0.29
CA GLY A 99 20.60 -8.57 -0.72
C GLY A 99 21.68 -9.64 -0.74
N ASN A 100 21.38 -10.81 -1.33
CA ASN A 100 22.32 -11.74 -1.97
C ASN A 100 21.60 -13.07 -2.21
N ARG A 101 21.19 -13.30 -3.45
CA ARG A 101 21.32 -14.60 -4.11
C ARG A 101 21.60 -14.37 -5.57
#